data_AF-A0A1N7IZZ1-F1
#
_entry.id   AF-A0A1N7IZZ1-F1
#
_cell.length_a   1.000
_cell.length_b   1.000
_cell.length_c   1.000
_cell.angle_alpha   90.00
_cell.angle_beta   90.00
_cell.angle_gamma   90.00
#
_symmetry.space_group_name_H-M   'P 1'
#
loop_
_entity.id
_entity.type
_entity.pdbx_description
1 polymer ?
#
loop_
_entity_poly.entity_id
_entity_poly.type
_entity_poly.pdbx_seq_one_letter_code
_entity_poly.pdbx_strand_id
1 'polypeptide(L)'
;MAGDLDMARAALIARQGTGARYQAATAPARALELARLGTAYFARRLNGLEDGALGQASARAGWSRARVVASVALQAREIAQLLEAASGQRPEDWAETDLAALELAETLPPRALRHLFAHAAVHLEVVWRDLPADAWAETVQLSTGAVGIAQTPKLRAEVLWLGALDLANGARLRDLPKDLQAQGLPEH
;
A
#
# COMPACT_ATOMS: atom_id res chain seq x y z
N MET A 1 -8.55 -12.00 -28.85
CA MET A 1 -9.44 -12.54 -27.80
C MET A 1 -9.57 -11.61 -26.58
N ALA A 2 -9.30 -10.30 -26.70
CA ALA A 2 -9.49 -9.32 -25.61
C ALA A 2 -10.91 -8.73 -25.57
N GLY A 3 -11.61 -8.66 -26.71
CA GLY A 3 -12.88 -7.93 -26.83
C GLY A 3 -14.07 -8.50 -26.05
N ASP A 4 -14.15 -9.82 -25.85
CA ASP A 4 -15.32 -10.44 -25.21
C ASP A 4 -15.33 -10.21 -23.68
N LEU A 5 -14.14 -10.22 -23.06
CA LEU A 5 -13.97 -9.88 -21.65
C LEU A 5 -14.21 -8.39 -21.37
N ASP A 6 -13.74 -7.51 -22.27
CA ASP A 6 -13.96 -6.07 -22.16
C ASP A 6 -15.46 -5.72 -22.30
N MET A 7 -16.17 -6.39 -23.22
CA MET A 7 -17.61 -6.25 -23.39
C MET A 7 -18.40 -6.78 -22.18
N ALA A 8 -18.02 -7.95 -21.65
CA ALA A 8 -18.63 -8.51 -20.45
C ALA A 8 -18.43 -7.59 -19.23
N ARG A 9 -17.25 -6.97 -19.11
CA ARG A 9 -16.95 -5.97 -18.08
C ARG A 9 -17.81 -4.73 -18.23
N ALA A 10 -17.93 -4.17 -19.44
CA ALA A 10 -18.78 -3.01 -19.71
C ALA A 10 -20.26 -3.28 -19.39
N ALA A 11 -20.77 -4.47 -19.75
CA ALA A 11 -22.14 -4.89 -19.45
C ALA A 11 -22.40 -5.06 -17.94
N LEU A 12 -21.40 -5.54 -17.18
CA LEU A 12 -21.46 -5.62 -15.73
C LEU A 12 -21.50 -4.22 -15.09
N ILE A 13 -20.64 -3.31 -15.56
CA ILE A 13 -20.58 -1.91 -15.12
C ILE A 13 -21.94 -1.23 -15.32
N ALA A 14 -22.55 -1.38 -16.50
CA ALA A 14 -23.85 -0.81 -16.80
C ALA A 14 -24.98 -1.36 -15.91
N ARG A 15 -24.89 -2.62 -15.46
CA ARG A 15 -25.91 -3.28 -14.62
C ARG A 15 -25.83 -2.92 -13.14
N GLN A 16 -24.66 -2.60 -12.60
CA GLN A 16 -24.49 -2.34 -11.15
C GLN A 16 -24.85 -0.90 -10.73
N GLY A 17 -25.20 -0.02 -11.67
CA GLY A 17 -25.62 1.36 -11.40
C GLY A 17 -24.49 2.29 -10.97
N THR A 18 -24.81 3.56 -10.71
CA THR A 18 -23.84 4.63 -10.34
C THR A 18 -23.15 4.44 -8.99
N GLY A 19 -23.55 3.44 -8.19
CA GLY A 19 -22.94 3.09 -6.91
C GLY A 19 -21.71 2.18 -7.02
N ALA A 20 -21.53 1.47 -8.14
CA ALA A 20 -20.35 0.64 -8.36
C ALA A 20 -19.21 1.50 -8.91
N ARG A 21 -18.30 1.92 -8.01
CA ARG A 21 -17.08 2.64 -8.40
C ARG A 21 -16.06 1.63 -8.92
N TYR A 22 -15.82 1.67 -10.23
CA TYR A 22 -14.80 0.86 -10.89
C TYR A 22 -13.54 1.67 -11.08
N GLN A 23 -12.40 0.99 -10.98
CA GLN A 23 -11.11 1.61 -11.29
C GLN A 23 -11.09 2.13 -12.72
N ALA A 24 -10.51 3.32 -12.90
CA ALA A 24 -10.30 3.93 -14.20
C ALA A 24 -9.51 2.99 -15.14
N ALA A 25 -9.79 3.04 -16.44
CA ALA A 25 -9.07 2.25 -17.44
C ALA A 25 -7.58 2.61 -17.52
N THR A 26 -7.21 3.83 -17.13
CA THR A 26 -5.83 4.33 -17.05
C THR A 26 -5.09 3.85 -15.81
N ALA A 27 -5.78 3.23 -14.86
CA ALA A 27 -5.16 2.72 -13.64
C ALA A 27 -4.21 1.54 -13.96
N PRO A 28 -3.03 1.47 -13.30
CA PRO A 28 -2.02 0.43 -13.55
C PRO A 28 -2.46 -0.91 -12.94
N ALA A 29 -3.37 -1.61 -13.62
CA ALA A 29 -4.09 -2.78 -13.09
C ALA A 29 -3.17 -3.86 -12.48
N ARG A 30 -2.05 -4.17 -13.14
CA ARG A 30 -1.10 -5.16 -12.64
C ARG A 30 -0.40 -4.71 -11.36
N ALA A 31 0.02 -3.44 -11.27
CA ALA A 31 0.68 -2.91 -10.08
C ALA A 31 -0.31 -2.85 -8.89
N LEU A 32 -1.57 -2.50 -9.14
CA LEU A 32 -2.64 -2.55 -8.15
C LEU A 32 -2.90 -3.98 -7.63
N GLU A 33 -2.93 -4.97 -8.51
CA GLU A 33 -3.04 -6.38 -8.11
C GLU A 33 -1.86 -6.81 -7.22
N LEU A 34 -0.62 -6.46 -7.60
CA LEU A 34 0.57 -6.75 -6.80
C LEU A 34 0.51 -6.08 -5.42
N ALA A 35 0.01 -4.84 -5.33
CA ALA A 35 -0.18 -4.12 -4.07
C ALA A 35 -1.24 -4.77 -3.17
N ARG A 36 -2.36 -5.25 -3.76
CA ARG A 36 -3.42 -5.97 -3.02
C ARG A 36 -2.92 -7.31 -2.48
N LEU A 37 -2.23 -8.08 -3.32
CA LEU A 37 -1.62 -9.35 -2.90
C LEU A 37 -0.57 -9.13 -1.81
N GLY A 38 0.27 -8.11 -1.96
CA GLY A 38 1.24 -7.69 -0.94
C GLY A 38 0.56 -7.28 0.36
N THR A 39 -0.55 -6.54 0.30
CA THR A 39 -1.33 -6.11 1.48
C THR A 39 -1.85 -7.32 2.23
N ALA A 40 -2.49 -8.26 1.51
CA ALA A 40 -2.99 -9.48 2.12
C ALA A 40 -1.87 -10.36 2.70
N TYR A 41 -0.74 -10.44 2.01
CA TYR A 41 0.43 -11.20 2.46
C TYR A 41 1.04 -10.60 3.73
N PHE A 42 1.35 -9.30 3.72
CA PHE A 42 1.86 -8.57 4.88
C PHE A 42 0.90 -8.66 6.07
N ALA A 43 -0.42 -8.49 5.85
CA ALA A 43 -1.43 -8.64 6.90
C ALA A 43 -1.38 -10.04 7.55
N ARG A 44 -1.23 -11.11 6.77
CA ARG A 44 -1.06 -12.47 7.30
C ARG A 44 0.22 -12.61 8.12
N ARG A 45 1.34 -12.06 7.64
CA ARG A 45 2.62 -12.07 8.38
C ARG A 45 2.49 -11.32 9.70
N LEU A 46 1.93 -10.11 9.66
CA LEU A 46 1.71 -9.27 10.82
C LEU A 46 0.83 -9.98 11.85
N ASN A 47 -0.34 -10.49 11.44
CA ASN A 47 -1.28 -11.17 12.34
C ASN A 47 -0.74 -12.50 12.91
N GLY A 48 0.28 -13.09 12.29
CA GLY A 48 1.00 -14.24 12.83
C GLY A 48 2.07 -13.89 13.88
N LEU A 49 2.36 -12.60 14.12
CA LEU A 49 3.22 -12.18 15.23
C LEU A 49 2.42 -12.15 16.53
N GLU A 50 3.00 -12.68 17.59
CA GLU A 50 2.59 -12.36 18.95
C GLU A 50 2.91 -10.89 19.26
N ASP A 51 2.13 -10.30 20.16
CA ASP A 51 2.24 -8.88 20.50
C ASP A 51 3.63 -8.51 21.06
N GLY A 52 4.22 -9.38 21.89
CA GLY A 52 5.58 -9.19 22.41
C GLY A 52 6.68 -9.27 21.33
N ALA A 53 6.41 -9.93 20.20
CA ALA A 53 7.38 -10.06 19.12
C ALA A 53 7.54 -8.77 18.30
N LEU A 54 6.58 -7.84 18.38
CA LEU A 54 6.66 -6.55 17.68
C LEU A 54 7.81 -5.67 18.19
N GLY A 55 8.10 -5.73 19.49
CA GLY A 55 9.21 -4.97 20.08
C GLY A 55 10.61 -5.55 19.79
N GLN A 56 10.69 -6.75 19.22
CA GLN A 56 11.97 -7.40 18.92
C GLN A 56 12.56 -6.93 17.58
N ALA A 57 13.84 -7.25 17.36
CA ALA A 57 14.55 -6.94 16.13
C ALA A 57 13.87 -7.52 14.88
N SER A 58 13.88 -6.74 13.81
CA SER A 58 13.51 -7.12 12.45
C SER A 58 14.74 -7.61 11.67
N ALA A 59 14.58 -8.02 10.41
CA ALA A 59 15.73 -8.31 9.54
C ALA A 59 16.47 -7.04 9.10
N ARG A 60 15.84 -5.86 9.24
CA ARG A 60 16.46 -4.58 8.96
C ARG A 60 17.29 -4.12 10.16
N ALA A 61 18.57 -3.85 9.92
CA ALA A 61 19.53 -3.50 10.98
C ALA A 61 19.05 -2.27 11.77
N GLY A 62 19.02 -2.38 13.10
CA GLY A 62 18.58 -1.32 14.00
C GLY A 62 17.06 -1.09 14.07
N TRP A 63 16.25 -1.85 13.32
CA TRP A 63 14.79 -1.68 13.31
C TRP A 63 14.11 -2.77 14.12
N SER A 64 13.11 -2.38 14.92
CA SER A 64 12.14 -3.31 15.49
C SER A 64 11.10 -3.72 14.45
N ARG A 65 10.41 -4.85 14.67
CA ARG A 65 9.26 -5.22 13.84
C ARG A 65 8.14 -4.18 13.92
N ALA A 66 7.99 -3.52 15.06
CA ALA A 66 7.03 -2.42 15.23
C ALA A 66 7.35 -1.25 14.28
N ARG A 67 8.64 -0.86 14.17
CA ARG A 67 9.08 0.19 13.25
C ARG A 67 8.80 -0.16 11.78
N VAL A 68 9.01 -1.42 11.40
CA VAL A 68 8.66 -1.91 10.05
C VAL A 68 7.16 -1.77 9.78
N VAL A 69 6.30 -2.20 10.73
CA VAL A 69 4.85 -2.06 10.55
C VAL A 69 4.42 -0.60 10.49
N ALA A 70 5.00 0.25 11.35
CA ALA A 70 4.74 1.68 11.38
C ALA A 70 5.12 2.33 10.04
N SER A 71 6.32 2.06 9.50
CA SER A 71 6.74 2.63 8.22
C SER A 71 5.86 2.16 7.06
N VAL A 72 5.49 0.88 7.03
CA VAL A 72 4.56 0.33 6.03
C VAL A 72 3.19 1.01 6.16
N ALA A 73 2.68 1.27 7.35
CA ALA A 73 1.39 1.93 7.49
C ALA A 73 1.44 3.42 7.12
N LEU A 74 2.49 4.13 7.53
CA LEU A 74 2.65 5.56 7.25
C LEU A 74 2.87 5.83 5.76
N GLN A 75 3.58 4.96 5.02
CA GLN A 75 3.67 5.09 3.56
C GLN A 75 2.30 5.02 2.88
N ALA A 76 1.40 4.13 3.33
CA ALA A 76 0.06 4.04 2.75
C ALA A 76 -0.75 5.32 2.99
N ARG A 77 -0.63 5.86 4.20
CA ARG A 77 -1.28 7.12 4.59
C ARG A 77 -0.73 8.31 3.81
N GLU A 78 0.59 8.38 3.64
CA GLU A 78 1.23 9.44 2.83
C GLU A 78 0.70 9.44 1.40
N ILE A 79 0.73 8.27 0.74
CA ILE A 79 0.21 8.11 -0.63
C ILE A 79 -1.26 8.52 -0.69
N ALA A 80 -2.10 8.02 0.22
CA ALA A 80 -3.54 8.29 0.18
C ALA A 80 -3.84 9.80 0.29
N GLN A 81 -3.24 10.49 1.26
CA GLN A 81 -3.44 11.92 1.47
C GLN A 81 -2.97 12.76 0.28
N LEU A 82 -1.85 12.40 -0.34
CA LEU A 82 -1.35 13.09 -1.53
C LEU A 82 -2.25 12.89 -2.75
N LEU A 83 -2.79 11.69 -2.92
CA LEU A 83 -3.71 11.37 -4.02
C LEU A 83 -5.06 12.08 -3.85
N GLU A 84 -5.59 12.14 -2.62
CA GLU A 84 -6.77 12.93 -2.31
C GLU A 84 -6.53 14.39 -2.66
N ALA A 85 -5.41 14.98 -2.18
CA ALA A 85 -5.07 16.36 -2.46
C ALA A 85 -4.92 16.64 -3.96
N ALA A 86 -4.27 15.75 -4.72
CA ALA A 86 -4.15 15.86 -6.18
C ALA A 86 -5.51 15.80 -6.87
N SER A 87 -6.45 14.99 -6.37
CA SER A 87 -7.83 14.91 -6.88
C SER A 87 -8.73 16.09 -6.47
N GLY A 88 -8.20 17.11 -5.79
CA GLY A 88 -8.95 18.26 -5.28
C GLY A 88 -9.72 17.99 -3.99
N GLN A 89 -9.58 16.79 -3.40
CA GLN A 89 -10.11 16.45 -2.09
C GLN A 89 -9.04 16.79 -1.05
N ARG A 90 -9.17 17.90 -0.34
CA ARG A 90 -8.22 18.18 0.74
C ARG A 90 -8.55 17.23 1.91
N PRO A 91 -7.60 16.44 2.43
CA PRO A 91 -7.85 15.64 3.61
C PRO A 91 -8.31 16.53 4.76
N GLU A 92 -9.44 16.21 5.39
CA GLU A 92 -9.99 17.00 6.51
C GLU A 92 -8.97 17.08 7.67
N ASP A 93 -8.25 15.99 7.90
CA ASP A 93 -7.17 15.88 8.89
C ASP A 93 -5.88 15.41 8.21
N TRP A 94 -5.04 16.35 7.77
CA TRP A 94 -3.72 16.01 7.25
C TRP A 94 -2.82 15.50 8.39
N ALA A 95 -2.52 14.21 8.36
CA ALA A 95 -1.66 13.53 9.31
C ALA A 95 -0.20 13.51 8.82
N GLU A 96 0.72 13.84 9.72
CA GLU A 96 2.16 13.74 9.49
C GLU A 96 2.59 12.29 9.26
N THR A 97 3.56 12.10 8.36
CA THR A 97 4.12 10.80 7.97
C THR A 97 5.65 10.82 7.90
N ASP A 98 6.27 11.80 8.52
CA ASP A 98 7.73 12.00 8.54
C ASP A 98 8.43 11.11 9.58
N LEU A 99 9.71 11.40 9.85
CA LEU A 99 10.51 10.64 10.82
C LEU A 99 9.94 10.74 12.24
N ALA A 100 9.44 11.91 12.66
CA ALA A 100 8.85 12.10 13.98
C ALA A 100 7.55 11.30 14.11
N ALA A 101 6.72 11.29 13.06
CA ALA A 101 5.53 10.43 13.00
C ALA A 101 5.89 8.95 13.07
N LEU A 102 6.99 8.51 12.44
CA LEU A 102 7.48 7.13 12.52
C LEU A 102 7.95 6.76 13.94
N GLU A 103 8.74 7.63 14.56
CA GLU A 103 9.21 7.47 15.94
C GLU A 103 8.05 7.41 16.94
N LEU A 104 6.99 8.19 16.72
CA LEU A 104 5.79 8.07 17.54
C LEU A 104 5.03 6.77 17.26
N ALA A 105 4.83 6.44 15.98
CA ALA A 105 4.04 5.29 15.56
C ALA A 105 4.66 3.95 15.99
N GLU A 106 5.99 3.83 16.03
CA GLU A 106 6.65 2.60 16.49
C GLU A 106 6.43 2.32 17.99
N THR A 107 6.07 3.34 18.79
CA THR A 107 5.76 3.18 20.22
C THR A 107 4.32 2.77 20.49
N LEU A 108 3.47 2.72 19.45
CA LEU A 108 2.06 2.37 19.61
C LEU A 108 1.89 0.95 20.19
N PRO A 109 0.87 0.73 21.05
CA PRO A 109 0.53 -0.61 21.49
C PRO A 109 0.25 -1.54 20.29
N PRO A 110 0.57 -2.84 20.39
CA PRO A 110 0.41 -3.82 19.31
C PRO A 110 -0.93 -3.73 18.55
N ARG A 111 -2.05 -3.65 19.29
CA ARG A 111 -3.38 -3.50 18.70
C ARG A 111 -3.55 -2.21 17.91
N ALA A 112 -3.03 -1.09 18.39
CA ALA A 112 -3.10 0.19 17.71
C ALA A 112 -2.24 0.19 16.44
N LEU A 113 -1.08 -0.44 16.47
CA LEU A 113 -0.20 -0.58 15.31
C LEU A 113 -0.83 -1.45 14.20
N ARG A 114 -1.48 -2.55 14.57
CA ARG A 114 -2.26 -3.39 13.64
C ARG A 114 -3.44 -2.61 13.04
N HIS A 115 -4.13 -1.84 13.87
CA HIS A 115 -5.23 -1.00 13.42
C HIS A 115 -4.76 0.10 12.45
N LEU A 116 -3.64 0.76 12.75
CA LEU A 116 -3.01 1.75 11.89
C LEU A 116 -2.73 1.17 10.50
N PHE A 117 -2.10 -0.01 10.43
CA PHE A 117 -1.86 -0.70 9.17
C PHE A 117 -3.17 -1.02 8.43
N ALA A 118 -4.14 -1.65 9.10
CA ALA A 118 -5.39 -2.08 8.48
C ALA A 118 -6.19 -0.89 7.93
N HIS A 119 -6.30 0.18 8.72
CA HIS A 119 -7.02 1.39 8.33
C HIS A 119 -6.33 2.09 7.14
N ALA A 120 -5.01 2.30 7.21
CA ALA A 120 -4.28 2.96 6.12
C ALA A 120 -4.32 2.15 4.81
N ALA A 121 -4.30 0.81 4.89
CA ALA A 121 -4.43 -0.06 3.73
C ALA A 121 -5.83 0.03 3.07
N VAL A 122 -6.90 0.01 3.86
CA VAL A 122 -8.28 0.17 3.34
C VAL A 122 -8.49 1.56 2.75
N HIS A 123 -8.01 2.59 3.43
CA HIS A 123 -8.14 3.97 2.98
C HIS A 123 -7.43 4.19 1.63
N LEU A 124 -6.17 3.74 1.49
CA LEU A 124 -5.45 3.84 0.22
C LEU A 124 -6.13 3.07 -0.92
N GLU A 125 -6.66 1.87 -0.66
CA GLU A 125 -7.41 1.11 -1.67
C GLU A 125 -8.65 1.87 -2.16
N VAL A 126 -9.38 2.52 -1.26
CA VAL A 126 -10.52 3.37 -1.60
C VAL A 126 -10.07 4.57 -2.44
N VAL A 127 -9.00 5.25 -2.04
CA VAL A 127 -8.46 6.40 -2.77
C VAL A 127 -8.06 6.00 -4.19
N TRP A 128 -7.34 4.90 -4.38
CA TRP A 128 -7.02 4.41 -5.74
C TRP A 128 -8.26 4.01 -6.54
N ARG A 129 -9.26 3.39 -5.90
CA ARG A 129 -10.49 2.99 -6.58
C ARG A 129 -11.26 4.21 -7.08
N ASP A 130 -11.28 5.27 -6.29
CA ASP A 130 -12.11 6.45 -6.52
C ASP A 130 -11.33 7.56 -7.28
N LEU A 131 -10.05 7.33 -7.58
CA LEU A 131 -9.22 8.29 -8.30
C LEU A 131 -9.70 8.49 -9.75
N PRO A 132 -9.98 9.75 -10.17
CA PRO A 132 -10.35 10.09 -11.54
C PRO A 132 -9.31 9.65 -12.58
N ALA A 133 -9.76 9.42 -13.82
CA ALA A 133 -8.92 8.85 -14.88
C ALA A 133 -7.75 9.76 -15.30
N ASP A 134 -7.97 11.08 -15.28
CA ASP A 134 -7.00 12.13 -15.58
C ASP A 134 -5.97 12.31 -14.46
N ALA A 135 -6.38 12.22 -13.20
CA ALA A 135 -5.48 12.30 -12.05
C ALA A 135 -4.37 11.22 -12.07
N TRP A 136 -4.61 10.05 -12.67
CA TRP A 136 -3.56 9.02 -12.81
C TRP A 136 -2.32 9.47 -13.59
N ALA A 137 -2.44 10.49 -14.45
CA ALA A 137 -1.33 11.05 -15.23
C ALA A 137 -0.52 12.12 -14.47
N GLU A 138 -0.96 12.50 -13.27
CA GLU A 138 -0.30 13.53 -12.47
C GLU A 138 0.89 12.98 -11.66
N THR A 139 1.61 13.89 -11.01
CA THR A 139 2.76 13.62 -10.17
C THR A 139 2.50 14.15 -8.77
N VAL A 140 2.92 13.39 -7.75
CA VAL A 140 2.86 13.78 -6.34
C VAL A 140 4.27 13.79 -5.75
N GLN A 141 4.46 14.60 -4.71
CA GLN A 141 5.72 14.68 -3.99
C GLN A 141 5.66 13.81 -2.73
N LEU A 142 6.25 12.62 -2.79
CA LEU A 142 6.48 11.80 -1.58
C LEU A 142 7.71 12.33 -0.84
N SER A 143 7.83 11.95 0.43
CA SER A 143 9.04 12.08 1.25
C SER A 143 10.27 11.48 0.58
N THR A 144 10.10 10.44 -0.25
CA THR A 144 11.18 9.79 -1.00
C THR A 144 11.48 10.43 -2.35
N GLY A 145 10.70 11.42 -2.79
CA GLY A 145 10.87 12.10 -4.08
C GLY A 145 9.58 12.24 -4.89
N ALA A 146 9.68 12.96 -6.00
CA ALA A 146 8.58 13.12 -6.95
C ALA A 146 8.29 11.80 -7.68
N VAL A 147 7.03 11.38 -7.72
CA VAL A 147 6.61 10.14 -8.38
C VAL A 147 5.30 10.35 -9.13
N GLY A 148 5.13 9.66 -10.25
CA GLY A 148 3.84 9.64 -10.95
C GLY A 148 2.78 8.92 -10.11
N ILE A 149 1.53 9.39 -10.12
CA ILE A 149 0.46 8.74 -9.35
C ILE A 149 0.28 7.27 -9.79
N ALA A 150 0.39 6.99 -11.08
CA ALA A 150 0.38 5.62 -11.63
C ALA A 150 1.57 4.74 -11.17
N GLN A 151 2.61 5.29 -10.56
CA GLN A 151 3.72 4.51 -9.98
C GLN A 151 3.44 4.09 -8.53
N THR A 152 2.52 4.78 -7.84
CA THR A 152 2.25 4.53 -6.41
C THR A 152 1.84 3.10 -6.07
N PRO A 153 1.07 2.36 -6.91
CA PRO A 153 0.76 0.97 -6.60
C PRO A 153 1.99 0.06 -6.66
N LYS A 154 2.93 0.33 -7.57
CA LYS A 154 4.19 -0.44 -7.65
C LYS A 154 5.05 -0.19 -6.42
N LEU A 155 5.27 1.08 -6.05
CA LEU A 155 6.02 1.45 -4.84
C LEU A 155 5.40 0.86 -3.58
N ARG A 156 4.06 0.84 -3.51
CA ARG A 156 3.34 0.22 -2.40
C ARG A 156 3.56 -1.29 -2.36
N ALA A 157 3.50 -1.97 -3.51
CA ALA A 157 3.77 -3.40 -3.59
C ALA A 157 5.18 -3.72 -3.09
N GLU A 158 6.19 -3.00 -3.55
CA GLU A 158 7.60 -3.20 -3.15
C GLU A 158 7.75 -3.09 -1.62
N VAL A 159 7.22 -2.03 -1.00
CA VAL A 159 7.28 -1.83 0.45
C VAL A 159 6.54 -2.93 1.23
N LEU A 160 5.42 -3.43 0.73
CA LEU A 160 4.67 -4.51 1.38
C LEU A 160 5.42 -5.86 1.34
N TRP A 161 5.98 -6.20 0.18
CA TRP A 161 6.70 -7.46 0.01
C TRP A 161 8.03 -7.47 0.75
N LEU A 162 8.78 -6.36 0.69
CA LEU A 162 9.99 -6.17 1.50
C LEU A 162 9.68 -6.15 2.99
N GLY A 163 8.71 -5.34 3.42
CA GLY A 163 8.33 -5.26 4.82
C GLY A 163 7.93 -6.62 5.40
N ALA A 164 7.30 -7.49 4.60
CA ALA A 164 6.96 -8.84 5.04
C ALA A 164 8.21 -9.72 5.29
N LEU A 165 9.27 -9.57 4.48
CA LEU A 165 10.57 -10.20 4.72
C LEU A 165 11.24 -9.60 5.96
N ASP A 166 11.17 -8.29 6.12
CA ASP A 166 11.75 -7.56 7.26
C ASP A 166 11.14 -7.97 8.59
N LEU A 167 9.85 -8.33 8.63
CA LEU A 167 9.24 -8.90 9.83
C LEU A 167 9.95 -10.17 10.33
N ALA A 168 10.79 -10.82 9.51
CA ALA A 168 11.66 -11.92 9.90
C ALA A 168 10.93 -13.05 10.63
N ASN A 169 9.67 -13.28 10.31
CA ASN A 169 8.82 -14.23 11.03
C ASN A 169 8.40 -15.45 10.20
N GLY A 170 9.03 -15.63 9.03
CA GLY A 170 8.82 -16.79 8.14
C GLY A 170 8.38 -16.45 6.70
N ALA A 171 8.38 -15.18 6.30
CA ALA A 171 8.27 -14.80 4.90
C ALA A 171 9.58 -15.13 4.16
N ARG A 172 9.50 -15.53 2.89
CA ARG A 172 10.67 -15.93 2.09
C ARG A 172 10.63 -15.28 0.72
N LEU A 173 11.80 -15.07 0.10
CA LEU A 173 11.93 -14.51 -1.24
C LEU A 173 11.11 -15.28 -2.29
N ARG A 174 11.00 -16.60 -2.16
CA ARG A 174 10.21 -17.45 -3.06
C ARG A 174 8.70 -17.19 -3.01
N ASP A 175 8.22 -16.53 -1.95
CA ASP A 175 6.79 -16.22 -1.78
C ASP A 175 6.38 -14.97 -2.58
N LEU A 176 7.36 -14.20 -3.08
CA LEU A 176 7.13 -12.99 -3.86
C LEU A 176 6.57 -13.34 -5.25
N PRO A 177 5.71 -12.49 -5.84
CA PRO A 177 5.36 -12.58 -7.25
C PRO A 177 6.60 -12.55 -8.15
N LYS A 178 6.60 -13.37 -9.22
CA LYS A 178 7.74 -13.49 -10.15
C LYS A 178 8.19 -12.15 -10.72
N ASP A 179 7.25 -11.25 -11.01
CA ASP A 179 7.53 -9.91 -11.55
C ASP A 179 8.45 -9.10 -10.63
N LEU A 180 8.29 -9.24 -9.31
CA LEU A 180 9.10 -8.55 -8.31
C LEU A 180 10.44 -9.27 -8.10
N GLN A 181 10.45 -10.61 -8.14
CA GLN A 181 11.71 -11.37 -8.07
C GLN A 181 12.64 -11.02 -9.24
N ALA A 182 12.09 -10.85 -10.46
CA ALA A 182 12.86 -10.56 -11.67
C ALA A 182 13.45 -9.14 -11.68
N GLN A 183 12.79 -8.18 -11.02
CA GLN A 183 13.23 -6.79 -10.94
C GLN A 183 14.28 -6.57 -9.84
N GLY A 184 14.36 -7.47 -8.86
CA GLY A 184 15.05 -7.23 -7.60
C GLY A 184 14.24 -6.25 -6.75
N LEU A 185 14.16 -6.52 -5.45
CA LEU A 185 13.64 -5.54 -4.50
C LEU A 185 14.81 -4.63 -4.07
N PRO A 186 14.56 -3.32 -3.84
CA PRO A 186 15.60 -2.43 -3.34
C PRO A 186 16.16 -2.94 -1.99
N GLU A 187 17.47 -2.77 -1.80
CA GLU A 187 18.15 -3.09 -0.53
C GLU A 187 17.83 -2.02 0.53
N HIS A 188 17.83 -2.42 1.81
CA HIS A 188 17.39 -1.61 2.96
C HIS A 188 18.48 -0.91 3.75
#